data_AF-R7ISW2-F1
#
_entry.id   AF-R7ISW2-F1
#
_cell.length_a   1.000
_cell.length_b   1.000
_cell.length_c   1.000
_cell.angle_alpha   90.00
_cell.angle_beta   90.00
_cell.angle_gamma   90.00
#
_symmetry.space_group_name_H-M   'P 1'
#
loop_
_entity.id
_entity.type
_entity.pdbx_description
1 polymer ?
#
loop_
_entity_poly.entity_id
_entity_poly.type
_entity_poly.pdbx_seq_one_letter_code
_entity_poly.pdbx_strand_id
1 'polypeptide(L)'
;MKKISIKNNIFMIAKKNGQRKLDYYLKMRDGREYYMFTRDHSASCYEICKSAIPVNKVLQIRNRNTAIMGLVKYLNFMMPYFVEYYGLKKCS
;
A
#
# COMPACT_ATOMS: atom_id res chain seq x y z
N MET A 1 13.70 2.50 -11.55
CA MET A 1 13.34 1.58 -10.45
C MET A 1 12.75 0.32 -11.04
N LYS A 2 13.23 -0.87 -10.63
CA LYS A 2 12.62 -2.14 -11.04
C LYS A 2 11.20 -2.22 -10.47
N LYS A 3 10.20 -2.41 -11.34
CA LYS A 3 8.81 -2.60 -10.91
C LYS A 3 8.71 -3.99 -10.28
N ILE A 4 8.31 -4.05 -9.00
CA ILE A 4 8.08 -5.31 -8.31
C ILE A 4 6.63 -5.73 -8.54
N SER A 5 6.46 -6.99 -8.96
CA SER A 5 5.16 -7.66 -8.97
C SER A 5 5.11 -8.63 -7.80
N ILE A 6 4.07 -8.51 -6.97
CA ILE A 6 3.89 -9.33 -5.77
C ILE A 6 2.79 -10.35 -6.05
N LYS A 7 2.80 -11.51 -5.38
CA LYS A 7 1.71 -12.48 -5.49
C LYS A 7 0.34 -11.81 -5.26
N ASN A 8 -0.62 -12.06 -6.15
CA ASN A 8 -1.92 -11.38 -6.26
C ASN A 8 -2.86 -11.47 -5.03
N ASN A 9 -2.42 -12.06 -3.91
CA ASN A 9 -3.22 -12.26 -2.70
C ASN A 9 -2.83 -11.32 -1.55
N ILE A 10 -2.10 -10.25 -1.86
CA ILE A 10 -1.68 -9.22 -0.90
C ILE A 10 -2.42 -7.93 -1.22
N PHE A 11 -3.12 -7.41 -0.22
CA PHE A 11 -3.92 -6.20 -0.31
C PHE A 11 -3.29 -5.10 0.52
N MET A 12 -3.57 -3.85 0.18
CA MET A 12 -3.23 -2.69 0.97
C MET A 12 -4.51 -2.11 1.55
N ILE A 13 -4.54 -1.84 2.85
CA ILE A 13 -5.65 -1.18 3.53
C ILE A 13 -5.15 0.06 4.27
N ALA A 14 -5.94 1.14 4.24
CA ALA A 14 -5.69 2.33 5.05
C ALA A 14 -6.71 2.44 6.19
N LYS A 15 -6.22 2.75 7.38
CA LYS A 15 -7.03 2.99 8.58
C LYS A 15 -6.80 4.41 9.08
N LYS A 16 -7.86 5.07 9.50
CA LYS A 16 -7.74 6.38 10.16
C LYS A 16 -7.12 6.18 11.54
N ASN A 17 -6.09 6.95 11.82
CA ASN A 17 -5.55 7.11 13.15
C ASN A 17 -6.18 8.37 13.78
N GLY A 18 -6.43 8.36 15.09
CA GLY A 18 -7.05 9.47 15.84
C GLY A 18 -6.33 10.82 15.72
N GLN A 19 -5.12 10.86 15.16
CA GLN A 19 -4.30 12.07 14.98
C GLN A 19 -4.35 12.68 13.57
N ARG A 20 -5.46 12.58 12.83
CA ARG A 20 -5.57 13.04 11.42
C ARG A 20 -4.51 12.41 10.51
N LYS A 21 -4.18 11.15 10.76
CA LYS A 21 -3.23 10.36 9.98
C LYS A 21 -3.90 9.11 9.41
N LEU A 22 -3.24 8.51 8.43
CA LEU A 22 -3.60 7.23 7.84
C LEU A 22 -2.48 6.23 8.08
N ASP A 23 -2.82 5.14 8.73
CA ASP A 23 -1.96 3.98 8.91
C ASP A 23 -2.24 3.00 7.77
N TYR A 24 -1.18 2.59 7.07
CA TYR A 24 -1.25 1.68 5.93
C TYR A 24 -0.74 0.31 6.34
N TYR A 25 -1.48 -0.72 5.95
CA TYR A 25 -1.16 -2.11 6.24
C TYR A 25 -1.21 -2.96 4.98
N LEU A 26 -0.35 -3.98 4.91
CA LEU A 26 -0.54 -5.12 4.02
C LEU A 26 -1.51 -6.09 4.69
N LYS A 27 -2.61 -6.40 4.04
CA LYS A 27 -3.56 -7.42 4.46
C LYS A 27 -3.34 -8.69 3.63
N MET A 28 -3.02 -9.77 4.33
CA MET A 28 -2.88 -11.10 3.74
C MET A 28 -4.24 -11.78 3.60
N ARG A 29 -4.31 -12.81 2.75
CA ARG A 29 -5.52 -13.61 2.54
C ARG A 29 -5.98 -14.37 3.79
N ASP A 30 -5.06 -14.68 4.69
CA ASP A 30 -5.38 -15.31 5.99
C ASP A 30 -5.86 -14.31 7.06
N GLY A 31 -6.05 -13.04 6.68
CA GLY A 31 -6.54 -11.99 7.58
C GLY A 31 -5.46 -11.29 8.38
N ARG A 32 -4.20 -11.75 8.35
CA ARG A 32 -3.09 -11.06 9.02
C ARG A 32 -2.83 -9.71 8.38
N GLU A 33 -2.56 -8.72 9.22
CA GLU A 33 -2.21 -7.38 8.80
C GLU A 33 -0.79 -7.04 9.25
N TYR A 34 0.01 -6.54 8.31
CA TYR A 34 1.39 -6.11 8.55
C TYR A 34 1.47 -4.61 8.36
N TYR A 35 1.92 -3.91 9.39
CA TYR A 35 2.08 -2.46 9.33
C TYR A 35 3.11 -2.06 8.27
N MET A 36 2.81 -1.03 7.49
CA MET A 36 3.75 -0.49 6.49
C MET A 36 4.31 0.83 6.95
N PHE A 37 3.44 1.83 7.09
CA PHE A 37 3.80 3.21 7.38
C PHE A 37 2.57 4.04 7.74
N THR A 38 2.81 5.19 8.38
CA THR A 38 1.82 6.22 8.64
C THR A 38 2.11 7.44 7.78
N ARG A 39 1.07 8.10 7.27
CA ARG A 39 1.16 9.40 6.59
C ARG A 39 0.04 10.34 7.02
N ASP A 40 0.21 11.63 6.76
CA ASP A 40 -0.87 12.60 6.96
C ASP A 40 -2.11 12.21 6.16
N HIS A 41 -3.26 12.53 6.72
CA HIS A 41 -4.53 12.15 6.12
C HIS A 41 -4.76 12.84 4.78
N SER A 42 -5.06 12.03 3.77
CA SER A 42 -5.59 12.46 2.48
C SER A 42 -6.90 11.70 2.23
N ALA A 43 -7.99 12.44 2.05
CA ALA A 43 -9.30 11.85 1.77
C ALA A 43 -9.24 10.95 0.52
N SER A 44 -8.56 11.40 -0.54
CA SER A 44 -8.41 10.62 -1.78
C SER A 44 -7.63 9.31 -1.57
N CYS A 45 -6.58 9.33 -0.76
CA CYS A 45 -5.83 8.12 -0.43
C CYS A 45 -6.64 7.17 0.45
N TYR A 46 -7.37 7.70 1.44
CA TYR A 46 -8.25 6.91 2.30
C TYR A 46 -9.35 6.23 1.49
N GLU A 47 -10.05 6.96 0.62
CA GLU A 47 -11.16 6.42 -0.18
C GLU A 47 -10.73 5.26 -1.08
N ILE A 48 -9.52 5.32 -1.66
CA ILE A 48 -8.98 4.22 -2.49
C ILE A 48 -8.59 3.00 -1.64
N CYS A 49 -8.07 3.24 -0.44
CA CYS A 49 -7.41 2.19 0.34
C CYS A 49 -8.28 1.65 1.49
N LYS A 50 -9.41 2.28 1.84
CA LYS A 50 -10.25 1.86 2.98
C LYS A 50 -10.87 0.47 2.80
N SER A 51 -11.16 0.07 1.56
CA SER A 51 -11.85 -1.19 1.24
C SER A 51 -10.92 -2.35 0.92
N ALA A 52 -9.63 -2.25 1.26
CA ALA A 52 -8.58 -3.20 0.87
C ALA A 52 -8.45 -3.37 -0.66
N ILE A 53 -7.37 -2.86 -1.22
CA ILE A 53 -7.11 -2.87 -2.67
C ILE A 53 -5.88 -3.75 -2.96
N PRO A 54 -5.87 -4.58 -4.03
CA PRO A 54 -4.69 -5.36 -4.36
C PRO A 54 -3.44 -4.47 -4.49
N VAL A 55 -2.34 -4.85 -3.84
CA VAL A 55 -1.13 -4.00 -3.77
C VAL A 55 -0.58 -3.69 -5.17
N ASN A 56 -0.63 -4.66 -6.09
CA ASN A 56 -0.23 -4.49 -7.49
C ASN A 56 -1.08 -3.44 -8.21
N LYS A 57 -2.38 -3.36 -7.89
CA LYS A 57 -3.27 -2.34 -8.46
C LYS A 57 -2.82 -0.96 -8.00
N VAL A 58 -2.51 -0.79 -6.71
CA VAL A 58 -2.01 0.48 -6.15
C VAL A 58 -0.70 0.90 -6.81
N LEU A 59 0.27 -0.01 -6.91
CA LEU A 59 1.58 0.25 -7.51
C LEU A 59 1.49 0.74 -8.97
N GLN A 60 0.40 0.41 -9.66
CA GLN A 60 0.15 0.74 -11.06
C GLN A 60 -0.85 1.89 -11.26
N ILE A 61 -1.41 2.47 -10.18
CA ILE A 61 -2.34 3.60 -10.30
C ILE A 61 -1.67 4.75 -11.05
N ARG A 62 -2.37 5.26 -12.06
CA ARG A 62 -2.10 6.55 -12.70
C ARG A 62 -3.29 7.47 -12.42
N ASN A 63 -3.05 8.57 -11.74
CA ASN A 63 -4.08 9.53 -11.35
C ASN A 63 -3.53 10.96 -11.46
N ARG A 64 -4.40 11.94 -11.73
CA ARG A 64 -4.01 13.37 -11.73
C ARG A 64 -3.81 13.93 -10.32
N ASN A 65 -4.39 13.28 -9.30
CA ASN A 65 -4.27 13.69 -7.91
C ASN A 65 -2.85 13.45 -7.38
N THR A 66 -2.19 14.51 -6.96
CA THR A 66 -0.80 14.50 -6.50
C THR A 66 -0.60 13.72 -5.20
N ALA A 67 -1.58 13.70 -4.29
CA ALA A 67 -1.51 12.92 -3.06
C ALA A 67 -1.50 11.41 -3.37
N ILE A 68 -2.36 10.98 -4.30
CA ILE A 68 -2.38 9.59 -4.77
C ILE A 68 -1.04 9.25 -5.44
N MET A 69 -0.55 10.10 -6.35
CA MET A 69 0.73 9.84 -7.01
C MET A 69 1.92 9.84 -6.03
N GLY A 70 1.88 10.66 -4.98
CA GLY A 70 2.83 10.66 -3.90
C GLY A 70 2.79 9.38 -3.06
N LEU A 71 1.61 8.78 -2.86
CA LEU A 71 1.46 7.46 -2.24
C LEU A 71 2.05 6.37 -3.14
N VAL A 72 1.72 6.36 -4.43
CA VAL A 72 2.23 5.38 -5.41
C VAL A 72 3.75 5.44 -5.50
N LYS A 73 4.33 6.64 -5.59
CA LYS A 73 5.79 6.83 -5.65
C LYS A 73 6.47 6.30 -4.38
N TYR A 74 5.95 6.65 -3.21
CA TYR A 74 6.48 6.18 -1.93
C TYR A 74 6.37 4.67 -1.78
N LEU A 75 5.21 4.11 -2.13
CA LEU A 75 4.98 2.67 -2.08
C LEU A 75 5.93 1.92 -3.02
N ASN A 76 6.10 2.38 -4.27
CA ASN A 76 7.06 1.77 -5.20
C ASN A 76 8.50 1.80 -4.68
N PHE A 77 8.88 2.84 -3.93
CA PHE A 77 10.20 2.94 -3.31
C PHE A 77 10.36 1.98 -2.12
N MET A 78 9.34 1.87 -1.27
CA MET A 78 9.40 1.06 -0.04
C MET A 78 9.07 -0.42 -0.24
N MET A 79 8.33 -0.78 -1.30
CA MET A 79 7.87 -2.14 -1.53
C MET A 79 8.99 -3.20 -1.52
N PRO A 80 10.19 -2.98 -2.11
CA PRO A 80 11.28 -3.95 -2.01
C PRO A 80 11.62 -4.31 -0.56
N TYR A 81 11.67 -3.31 0.32
CA TYR A 81 11.97 -3.49 1.74
C TYR A 81 10.87 -4.27 2.45
N PHE A 82 9.60 -3.97 2.18
CA PHE A 82 8.49 -4.73 2.77
C PHE A 82 8.44 -6.17 2.28
N VAL A 83 8.81 -6.42 1.03
CA VAL A 83 8.90 -7.77 0.49
C VAL A 83 9.95 -8.59 1.23
N GLU A 84 11.11 -8.00 1.51
CA GLU A 84 12.18 -8.65 2.25
C GLU A 84 11.82 -8.82 3.73
N TYR A 85 11.42 -7.73 4.40
CA TYR A 85 11.14 -7.71 5.84
C TYR A 85 10.00 -8.66 6.25
N TYR A 86 8.94 -8.74 5.43
CA TYR A 86 7.81 -9.63 5.69
C TYR A 86 7.87 -10.97 4.94
N GLY A 87 8.97 -11.27 4.25
CA GLY A 87 9.14 -12.53 3.50
C GLY A 87 8.07 -12.75 2.42
N LEU A 88 7.64 -11.68 1.74
CA LEU A 88 6.56 -11.76 0.75
C LEU A 88 7.03 -12.48 -0.51
N LYS A 89 6.19 -13.35 -1.06
CA LYS A 89 6.50 -14.04 -2.32
C LYS A 89 6.35 -13.07 -3.51
N LYS A 90 7.44 -12.86 -4.24
CA LYS A 90 7.48 -12.15 -5.53
C LYS A 90 6.83 -13.01 -6.62
N CYS A 91 6.22 -12.37 -7.62
CA CYS A 91 5.94 -13.06 -8.88
C CYS A 91 7.26 -13.19 -9.65
N SER A 92 7.58 -14.42 -10.04
CA SER A 92 8.67 -14.76 -10.97
C SER A 92 8.40 -14.18 -12.36
#